data_AF-A0A6L3IJW3-F1
#
_entry.id   AF-A0A6L3IJW3-F1
#
_cell.length_a   1.000
_cell.length_b   1.000
_cell.length_c   1.000
_cell.angle_alpha   90.00
_cell.angle_beta   90.00
_cell.angle_gamma   90.00
#
_symmetry.space_group_name_H-M   'P 1'
#
loop_
_entity.id
_entity.type
_entity.pdbx_description
1 polymer ?
#
loop_
_entity_poly.entity_id
_entity_poly.type
_entity_poly.pdbx_seq_one_letter_code
_entity_poly.pdbx_strand_id
1 'polypeptide(L)' 'YNKDKDSLDVGTATNAGLSVKHTFPFSHNHSMDANISSAYEQLLDMEEYQKEEVQEEHVAKSAFRR' A
#
# COMPACT_ATOMS: atom_id res chain seq x y z
N TYR A 1 4.22 8.54 8.09
CA TYR A 1 4.99 9.71 7.63
C TYR A 1 6.37 9.66 8.26
N ASN A 2 7.41 9.60 7.44
CA ASN A 2 8.81 9.61 7.82
C ASN A 2 9.31 11.06 7.80
N LYS A 3 9.49 11.64 8.98
CA LYS A 3 9.89 13.05 9.13
C LYS A 3 11.31 13.33 8.65
N ASP A 4 12.20 12.34 8.73
CA ASP A 4 13.62 12.51 8.40
C ASP A 4 13.82 12.57 6.89
N LYS A 5 12.94 11.90 6.12
CA LYS A 5 13.00 11.79 4.66
C LYS A 5 11.92 12.58 3.93
N ASP A 6 11.03 13.24 4.66
CA ASP A 6 9.85 13.93 4.13
C ASP A 6 9.02 13.04 3.17
N SER A 7 8.66 11.85 3.67
CA SER A 7 8.06 10.80 2.82
C SER A 7 6.93 10.01 3.51
N LEU A 8 6.01 9.47 2.70
CA LEU A 8 4.98 8.55 3.12
C LEU A 8 5.43 7.10 2.87
N ASP A 9 5.78 6.41 3.95
CA ASP A 9 6.11 4.99 3.92
C ASP A 9 4.81 4.16 3.92
N VAL A 10 4.67 3.28 2.93
CA VAL A 10 3.54 2.36 2.74
C VAL A 10 4.06 0.93 2.80
N GLY A 11 3.36 0.06 3.51
CA GLY A 11 3.79 -1.32 3.69
C GLY A 11 2.84 -2.12 4.56
N THR A 12 3.29 -3.31 4.96
CA THR A 12 2.47 -4.23 5.74
C THR A 12 2.67 -3.99 7.24
N ALA A 13 1.57 -3.87 7.99
CA ALA A 13 1.64 -3.81 9.44
C ALA A 13 2.00 -5.18 10.03
N THR A 14 2.98 -5.21 10.93
CA THR A 14 3.48 -6.41 11.62
C THR A 14 3.53 -6.16 13.13
N ASN A 15 3.77 -7.22 13.90
CA ASN A 15 3.98 -7.11 15.35
C ASN A 15 5.25 -6.31 15.73
N ALA A 16 6.19 -6.15 14.81
CA ALA A 16 7.40 -5.34 14.98
C ALA A 16 7.27 -3.90 14.45
N GLY A 17 6.07 -3.50 13.99
CA GLY A 17 5.82 -2.20 13.37
C GLY A 17 5.52 -2.31 11.88
N LEU A 18 5.83 -1.26 11.12
CA LEU A 18 5.56 -1.21 9.68
C LEU A 18 6.73 -1.80 8.88
N SER A 19 6.49 -2.88 8.16
CA SER A 19 7.42 -3.39 7.14
C SER A 19 7.20 -2.60 5.85
N VAL A 20 8.01 -1.57 5.65
CA VAL A 20 7.90 -0.65 4.50
C VAL A 20 8.17 -1.40 3.18
N LYS A 21 7.27 -1.24 2.22
CA LYS A 21 7.39 -1.76 0.85
C LYS A 21 7.67 -0.65 -0.16
N HIS A 22 6.95 0.47 -0.04
CA HIS A 22 7.07 1.63 -0.92
C HIS A 22 7.22 2.90 -0.11
N THR A 23 7.88 3.90 -0.70
CA THR A 23 8.04 5.22 -0.10
C THR A 23 7.71 6.25 -1.17
N PHE A 24 6.77 7.15 -0.85
CA PHE A 24 6.34 8.23 -1.73
C PHE A 24 6.75 9.59 -1.16
N PRO A 25 7.09 10.60 -1.98
CA PRO A 25 7.39 11.93 -1.50
C PRO A 25 6.16 12.55 -0.81
N PHE A 26 6.36 13.25 0.30
CA PHE A 26 5.31 14.00 0.97
C PHE A 26 5.32 15.46 0.49
N SER A 27 4.19 15.94 0.01
CA SER A 27 3.98 17.32 -0.41
C SER A 27 3.34 18.12 0.72
N HIS A 28 4.12 19.00 1.34
CA HIS A 28 3.64 19.93 2.38
C HIS A 28 2.64 20.98 1.88
N ASN A 29 2.56 21.17 0.56
CA ASN A 29 1.59 22.07 -0.07
C ASN A 29 0.19 21.42 -0.16
N HIS A 30 0.10 20.12 0.11
CA HIS A 30 -1.12 19.33 -0.03
C HIS A 30 -1.56 18.82 1.35
N SER A 31 -2.86 18.58 1.51
CA SER A 31 -3.38 17.96 2.74
C SER A 31 -2.85 16.54 2.90
N MET A 32 -2.95 16.00 4.11
CA MET A 32 -2.58 14.60 4.37
C MET A 32 -3.38 13.64 3.49
N ASP A 33 -4.68 13.86 3.34
CA ASP A 33 -5.54 13.03 2.50
C ASP A 33 -5.12 13.07 1.03
N ALA A 34 -4.74 14.25 0.51
CA ALA A 34 -4.27 14.38 -0.87
C ALA A 34 -2.94 13.62 -1.10
N ASN A 35 -2.04 13.61 -0.10
CA ASN A 35 -0.82 12.81 -0.16
C ASN A 35 -1.13 11.30 -0.15
N ILE A 36 -2.09 10.87 0.68
CA ILE A 36 -2.52 9.46 0.76
C ILE A 36 -3.17 9.01 -0.55
N SER A 37 -4.10 9.80 -1.10
CA SER A 37 -4.75 9.49 -2.38
C SER A 37 -3.74 9.39 -3.52
N SER A 38 -2.78 10.32 -3.60
CA SER A 38 -1.74 10.28 -4.63
C SER A 38 -0.83 9.05 -4.51
N ALA A 39 -0.47 8.65 -3.29
CA ALA A 39 0.29 7.43 -3.06
C ALA A 39 -0.52 6.18 -3.46
N TYR A 40 -1.83 6.17 -3.18
CA TYR A 40 -2.73 5.09 -3.56
C TYR A 40 -2.85 4.94 -5.08
N GLU A 41 -3.05 6.04 -5.80
CA GLU A 41 -3.10 6.05 -7.27
C GLU A 41 -1.79 5.50 -7.87
N GLN A 42 -0.64 5.92 -7.35
CA GLN A 42 0.65 5.41 -7.80
C GLN A 42 0.83 3.91 -7.55
N LEU A 43 0.24 3.36 -6.47
CA LEU A 43 0.26 1.92 -6.22
C LEU A 43 -0.61 1.17 -7.24
N LEU A 44 -1.80 1.67 -7.56
CA LEU A 44 -2.67 1.04 -8.56
C LEU A 44 -2.03 0.96 -9.96
N ASP A 45 -1.16 1.90 -10.29
CA ASP A 45 -0.42 1.91 -11.56
C ASP A 45 0.74 0.89 -11.60
N MET A 46 1.14 0.29 -10.46
CA MET A 46 2.22 -0.69 -10.43
C MET A 46 1.74 -2.10 -10.80
N GLU A 47 2.52 -2.82 -11.61
CA GLU A 47 2.19 -4.18 -12.06
C GLU A 47 1.94 -5.19 -10.91
N GLU A 48 2.60 -5.00 -9.76
CA GLU A 48 2.42 -5.83 -8.55
C GLU A 48 0.95 -5.80 -8.11
N TYR A 49 0.33 -4.63 -8.14
CA TYR A 49 -1.04 -4.40 -7.64
C TYR A 49 -2.11 -4.56 -8.72
N GLN A 50 -1.74 -4.51 -10.00
CA GLN A 50 -2.66 -4.79 -11.11
C GLN A 50 -3.08 -6.26 -11.22
N LYS A 51 -2.31 -7.19 -10.64
CA LYS A 51 -2.53 -8.64 -10.73
C LYS A 51 -3.14 -9.25 -9.46
N GLU A 52 -3.20 -8.50 -8.36
CA GLU A 52 -3.66 -9.01 -7.06
C GLU A 52 -5.19 -9.20 -6.97
N GLU A 53 -6.00 -8.53 -7.80
CA GLU A 53 -7.46 -8.74 -7.83
C GLU A 53 -7.88 -10.18 -8.19
N VAL A 54 -7.02 -10.97 -8.83
CA VAL A 54 -7.37 -12.34 -9.30
C VAL A 54 -7.03 -13.44 -8.27
N GLN A 55 -6.16 -13.16 -7.30
CA GLN A 55 -5.63 -14.20 -6.40
C GLN A 55 -6.41 -14.35 -5.09
N GLU A 56 -7.04 -13.29 -4.57
CA GLU A 56 -7.85 -13.41 -3.34
C GLU A 56 -9.11 -14.27 -3.54
N GLU A 57 -9.68 -14.31 -4.76
CA GLU A 57 -10.87 -15.12 -5.05
C GLU A 57 -10.58 -16.65 -5.04
N HIS A 58 -9.35 -17.06 -5.36
CA HIS A 58 -8.99 -18.47 -5.49
C HIS A 58 -8.73 -19.17 -4.15
N VAL A 59 -8.24 -18.45 -3.14
CA VAL A 59 -7.96 -19.05 -1.82
C VAL A 59 -9.26 -19.34 -1.07
N ALA A 60 -10.24 -18.44 -1.14
CA ALA A 60 -11.54 -18.59 -0.48
C ALA A 60 -12.33 -19.81 -1.00
N LYS A 61 -12.25 -20.14 -2.30
CA LYS A 61 -12.98 -21.30 -2.86
C LYS A 61 -12.33 -22.65 -2.58
N SER A 62 -11.06 -22.69 -2.20
CA SER A 62 -10.36 -23.95 -1.88
C SER A 62 -10.55 -24.42 -0.44
N ALA A 63 -10.91 -23.51 0.48
CA ALA A 63 -11.03 -23.79 1.90
C ALA A 63 -12.41 -24.32 2.35
N PHE A 64 -13.42 -24.32 1.47
CA PHE A 64 -14.79 -24.76 1.80
C PHE A 64 -15.15 -26.19 1.35
N ARG A 65 -14.17 -27.03 1.00
CA ARG A 65 -14.43 -28.47 0.80
C ARG A 65 -13.76 -29.28 1.91
N ARG A 66 -14.49 -29.49 3.00
CA ARG A 66 -14.27 -30.63 3.90
C ARG A 66 -15.60 -31.25 4.29
#